data_AF-A0A382GEN7-F1
#
_entry.id   AF-A0A382GEN7-F1
#
_cell.length_a   1.000
_cell.length_b   1.000
_cell.length_c   1.000
_cell.angle_alpha   90.00
_cell.angle_beta   90.00
_cell.angle_gamma   90.00
#
_symmetry.space_group_name_H-M   'P 1'
#
loop_
_entity.id
_entity.type
_entity.pdbx_description
1 polymer ?
#
loop_
_entity_poly.entity_id
_entity_poly.type
_entity_poly.pdbx_seq_one_letter_code
_entity_poly.pdbx_strand_id
1 'polypeptide(L)' 'MVLENSASWEPARENLDSLNMMPEVGVGVPNIKVLGIGGGGSNAVSRMYKEKLPVVEYYAVNTDSQHLFRCDVAHRIA' A
#
# COMPACT_ATOMS: atom_id res chain seq x y z
N MET A 1 -16.98 16.73 -23.59
CA MET A 1 -15.91 17.11 -22.65
C MET A 1 -15.61 15.88 -21.82
N VAL A 2 -14.74 15.01 -22.33
CA VAL A 2 -14.27 13.83 -21.60
C VAL A 2 -13.11 14.33 -20.75
N LEU A 3 -13.28 14.36 -19.43
CA LEU A 3 -12.19 14.71 -18.54
C LEU A 3 -11.20 13.56 -18.60
N GLU A 4 -10.07 13.84 -19.24
CA GLU A 4 -8.90 12.98 -19.19
C GLU A 4 -8.49 12.79 -17.72
N ASN A 5 -8.02 11.58 -17.47
CA ASN A 5 -6.96 11.28 -16.52
C ASN A 5 -7.38 10.70 -15.16
N SER A 6 -7.88 9.47 -15.19
CA SER A 6 -7.95 8.58 -14.02
C SER A 6 -6.73 7.67 -13.87
N ALA A 7 -5.62 7.91 -14.60
CA ALA A 7 -4.49 6.96 -14.66
C ALA A 7 -3.10 7.53 -14.98
N SER A 8 -2.82 8.84 -14.88
CA SER A 8 -1.43 9.34 -15.02
C SER A 8 -0.70 9.28 -13.68
N TRP A 9 0.32 8.45 -13.62
CA TRP A 9 1.36 8.54 -12.61
C TRP A 9 2.36 9.61 -13.06
N GLU A 10 2.12 10.88 -12.71
CA GLU A 10 3.16 11.91 -12.80
C GLU A 10 3.88 12.01 -11.44
N PRO A 11 5.21 11.97 -11.40
CA PRO A 11 5.93 12.16 -10.15
C PRO A 11 5.73 13.62 -9.70
N ALA A 12 5.25 13.81 -8.47
CA ALA A 12 5.07 15.14 -7.89
C ALA A 12 6.38 15.93 -7.95
N ARG A 13 6.29 17.19 -8.36
CA ARG A 13 7.44 18.11 -8.51
C ARG A 13 8.30 18.11 -7.25
N GLU A 14 9.61 17.92 -7.43
CA GLU A 14 10.61 17.91 -6.35
C GLU A 14 10.55 19.22 -5.55
N ASN A 15 10.19 19.13 -4.27
CA ASN A 15 10.49 20.16 -3.28
C ASN A 15 11.79 19.78 -2.57
N LEU A 16 12.75 20.71 -2.57
CA LEU A 16 14.12 20.61 -2.06
C LEU A 16 14.19 20.65 -0.52
N ASP A 17 13.46 19.78 0.19
CA ASP A 17 13.57 19.64 1.65
C ASP A 17 14.00 18.20 2.01
N SER A 18 15.31 17.97 1.99
CA SER A 18 15.95 16.64 2.00
C SER A 18 16.02 15.92 3.35
N LEU A 19 15.14 16.18 4.33
CA LEU A 19 15.27 15.59 5.67
C LEU A 19 14.03 14.92 6.28
N ASN A 20 12.90 14.80 5.57
CA ASN A 20 11.77 14.00 6.07
C ASN A 20 11.01 13.32 4.91
N MET A 21 11.55 12.21 4.42
CA MET A 21 11.00 11.45 3.29
C MET A 21 9.90 10.46 3.73
N MET A 22 8.90 10.93 4.45
CA MET A 22 7.60 10.24 4.54
C MET A 22 6.55 11.19 3.98
N PRO A 23 5.82 10.83 2.92
CA PRO A 23 4.73 11.65 2.43
C PRO A 23 3.70 11.76 3.56
N GLU A 24 3.59 12.94 4.17
CA GLU A 24 2.47 13.22 5.06
C GLU A 24 1.18 13.01 4.25
N VAL A 25 0.22 12.29 4.83
CA VAL A 25 -1.11 12.12 4.25
C VAL A 25 -1.79 13.49 4.29
N GLY A 26 -1.55 14.29 3.26
CA GLY A 26 -2.07 15.64 3.12
C GLY A 26 -3.58 15.65 2.89
N VAL A 27 -4.23 16.75 3.25
CA VAL A 27 -5.65 16.98 2.99
C VAL A 27 -5.91 16.85 1.48
N GLY A 28 -6.79 15.93 1.09
CA GLY A 28 -7.13 15.65 -0.32
C GLY A 28 -6.39 14.46 -0.94
N VAL A 29 -5.44 13.83 -0.24
CA VAL A 29 -4.84 12.57 -0.69
C VAL A 29 -5.75 11.39 -0.31
N PRO A 30 -6.07 10.47 -1.24
CA PRO A 30 -6.92 9.33 -0.93
C PRO A 30 -6.23 8.38 0.05
N ASN A 31 -6.97 7.93 1.07
CA ASN A 31 -6.51 6.88 1.97
C ASN A 31 -6.77 5.51 1.31
N ILE A 32 -5.69 4.81 0.94
CA ILE A 32 -5.77 3.53 0.24
C ILE A 32 -5.34 2.41 1.20
N LYS A 33 -6.25 1.46 1.41
CA LYS A 33 -6.00 0.23 2.18
C LYS A 33 -6.19 -0.98 1.28
N VAL A 34 -5.19 -1.86 1.24
CA VAL A 34 -5.20 -3.09 0.44
C VAL A 34 -5.25 -4.30 1.36
N LEU A 35 -6.28 -5.12 1.22
CA LEU A 35 -6.51 -6.32 2.04
C LEU A 35 -6.31 -7.58 1.20
N GLY A 36 -5.39 -8.44 1.62
CA GLY A 36 -5.15 -9.75 1.02
C GLY A 36 -5.82 -10.83 1.84
N ILE A 37 -6.83 -11.49 1.27
CA ILE A 37 -7.59 -12.54 1.95
C ILE A 37 -7.08 -13.93 1.55
N GLY A 38 -6.88 -14.82 2.53
CA GLY A 38 -6.44 -16.20 2.30
C GLY A 38 -4.98 -16.31 1.88
N GLY A 39 -4.54 -17.51 1.48
CA GLY A 39 -3.14 -17.75 1.11
C GLY A 39 -2.70 -17.03 -0.17
N GLY A 40 -3.56 -17.01 -1.19
CA GLY A 40 -3.27 -16.28 -2.45
C GLY A 40 -3.19 -14.77 -2.24
N GLY A 41 -4.14 -14.20 -1.49
CA GLY A 41 -4.15 -12.78 -1.16
C GLY A 41 -2.96 -12.38 -0.30
N SER A 42 -2.63 -13.16 0.73
CA SER A 42 -1.46 -12.91 1.59
C SER A 42 -0.15 -12.87 0.77
N ASN A 43 0.02 -13.79 -0.19
CA ASN A 43 1.19 -13.78 -1.09
C ASN A 43 1.22 -12.53 -1.99
N ALA A 44 0.08 -12.14 -2.56
CA ALA A 44 -0.01 -10.94 -3.40
C ALA A 44 0.35 -9.67 -2.61
N VAL A 45 -0.22 -9.51 -1.41
CA VAL A 45 0.04 -8.35 -0.56
C VAL A 45 1.48 -8.35 -0.03
N SER A 46 2.06 -9.51 0.31
CA SER A 46 3.50 -9.59 0.63
C SER A 46 4.40 -9.09 -0.51
N ARG A 47 4.05 -9.35 -1.78
CA ARG A 47 4.80 -8.83 -2.93
C ARG A 47 4.65 -7.32 -3.06
N MET A 48 3.41 -6.83 -2.99
CA MET A 48 3.13 -5.38 -3.03
C MET A 48 3.85 -4.63 -1.90
N TYR A 49 3.91 -5.22 -0.70
CA TYR A 49 4.59 -4.64 0.46
C TYR A 49 6.10 -4.52 0.25
N LYS A 50 6.73 -5.49 -0.44
CA LYS A 50 8.17 -5.45 -0.76
C LYS A 50 8.52 -4.38 -1.78
N GLU A 51 7.63 -4.16 -2.75
CA GLU A 51 7.79 -3.12 -3.77
C GLU A 51 7.44 -1.70 -3.25
N LYS A 52 6.96 -1.60 -2.00
CA LYS A 52 6.69 -0.38 -1.23
C LYS A 52 6.06 0.75 -2.05
N LEU A 53 4.76 0.64 -2.35
CA LEU A 53 4.01 1.79 -2.84
C LEU A 53 3.83 2.81 -1.68
N PRO A 54 4.41 4.02 -1.79
CA PRO A 54 4.20 5.05 -0.78
C PRO A 54 2.70 5.37 -0.67
N VAL A 55 2.23 5.64 0.55
CA VAL A 55 0.84 6.02 0.89
C VAL A 55 -0.19 4.87 0.94
N VAL A 56 0.20 3.62 0.65
CA VAL A 56 -0.72 2.47 0.77
C VAL A 56 -0.51 1.74 2.10
N GLU A 57 -1.60 1.50 2.81
CA GLU A 57 -1.59 0.59 3.96
C GLU A 57 -1.98 -0.83 3.53
N TYR A 58 -1.24 -1.82 4.02
CA TYR A 58 -1.40 -3.21 3.63
C TYR A 58 -1.88 -4.06 4.82
N TYR A 59 -2.81 -4.97 4.54
CA TYR A 59 -3.41 -5.88 5.51
C TYR A 59 -3.45 -7.30 4.94
N ALA A 60 -3.15 -8.30 5.77
CA ALA A 60 -3.34 -9.71 5.44
C ALA A 60 -4.38 -10.32 6.38
N VAL A 61 -5.38 -11.00 5.81
CA VAL A 61 -6.45 -11.65 6.57
C VAL A 61 -6.51 -13.10 6.17
N ASN A 62 -6.31 -14.02 7.12
CA ASN A 62 -6.30 -15.43 6.80
C ASN A 62 -6.55 -16.28 8.05
N THR A 63 -7.36 -17.32 7.93
CA THR A 63 -7.59 -18.28 9.03
C THR A 63 -6.36 -19.14 9.30
N ASP A 64 -5.47 -19.29 8.31
CA ASP A 64 -4.18 -19.96 8.47
C ASP A 64 -3.16 -19.06 9.17
N SER A 65 -3.01 -19.28 10.48
CA SER A 65 -2.07 -18.58 11.35
C SER A 65 -0.61 -18.75 10.95
N GLN A 66 -0.22 -19.91 10.39
CA GLN A 66 1.15 -20.15 9.95
C GLN A 66 1.46 -19.30 8.72
N HIS A 67 0.48 -19.15 7.83
CA HIS A 67 0.62 -18.30 6.66
C HIS A 67 0.69 -16.82 7.04
N LEU A 68 -0.16 -16.35 7.97
CA LEU A 68 -0.06 -14.99 8.49
C LEU A 68 1.31 -14.74 9.13
N PHE A 69 1.80 -15.65 9.96
CA PHE A 69 3.11 -15.49 10.61
C PHE A 69 4.26 -15.29 9.61
N ARG A 70 4.17 -15.91 8.44
CA ARG A 70 5.16 -15.80 7.35
C ARG A 70 4.91 -14.62 6.40
N CYS A 71 3.80 -13.90 6.54
CA CYS A 71 3.46 -12.77 5.69
C CYS A 71 4.26 -11.53 6.09
N ASP A 72 4.86 -10.85 5.10
CA ASP A 72 5.74 -9.70 5.30
C ASP A 72 4.99 -8.43 5.76
N VAL A 73 3.67 -8.45 5.64
CA VAL A 73 2.77 -7.33 5.96
C VAL A 73 2.66 -7.13 7.47
N ALA A 74 2.68 -5.86 7.92
CA ALA A 74 2.61 -5.52 9.34
C ALA A 74 1.23 -5.83 9.97
N HIS A 75 0.14 -5.46 9.29
CA HIS A 75 -1.21 -5.69 9.78
C HIS A 75 -1.73 -7.07 9.37
N ARG A 76 -1.89 -7.96 10.35
CA ARG A 76 -2.33 -9.34 10.16
C ARG A 76 -3.53 -9.65 11.04
N ILE A 77 -4.58 -10.21 10.45
CA ILE A 77 -5.84 -10.53 11.13
C ILE A 77 -6.15 -12.01 10.89
N ALA A 78 -6.27 -12.76 11.98
CA ALA A 78 -6.60 -14.19 11.97
C ALA A 78 -8.11 -14.42 12.01
#